data_AF-A0A2T7TQ70-F1
#
_entry.id   AF-A0A2T7TQ70-F1
#
_cell.length_a   1.000
_cell.length_b   1.000
_cell.length_c   1.000
_cell.angle_alpha   90.00
_cell.angle_beta   90.00
_cell.angle_gamma   90.00
#
_symmetry.space_group_name_H-M   'P 1'
#
loop_
_entity.id
_entity.type
_entity.pdbx_description
1 polymer ?
#
loop_
_entity_poly.entity_id
_entity_poly.type
_entity_poly.pdbx_seq_one_letter_code
_entity_poly.pdbx_strand_id
1 'polypeptide(L)'
;KYVHMRHHAGNSDRKAADGTTIDPISLYRYGADGKAEPMLSYVFMQFWRDDDPFTVARLIRAKRPDEARRAMTELWVMAAVYAVLALINWKFVLLLAPFYYLGQCISFLIAYYEHLGAEPDVPVATGVSTYEPVYNWVFLNNGYHAEHHHRPKWHWSQMKALREETREEQKA
;
A
#
# COMPACT_ATOMS: atom_id res chain seq x y z
N LYS A 1 0.77 0.40 9.91
CA LYS A 1 -0.73 0.50 9.89
C LYS A 1 -1.25 1.87 9.47
N TYR A 2 -0.64 3.00 9.86
CA TYR A 2 -1.20 4.33 9.57
C TYR A 2 -1.45 4.61 8.07
N VAL A 3 -0.42 4.48 7.22
CA VAL A 3 -0.53 4.71 5.77
C VAL A 3 -1.59 3.78 5.15
N HIS A 4 -1.53 2.49 5.47
CA HIS A 4 -2.51 1.51 5.00
C HIS A 4 -3.96 1.87 5.36
N MET A 5 -4.22 2.35 6.59
CA MET A 5 -5.58 2.77 6.97
C MET A 5 -6.04 4.03 6.24
N ARG A 6 -5.12 4.95 5.92
CA ARG A 6 -5.45 6.13 5.09
C ARG A 6 -5.72 5.76 3.64
N HIS A 7 -4.97 4.79 3.13
CA HIS A 7 -5.21 4.20 1.83
C HIS A 7 -6.62 3.60 1.74
N HIS A 8 -7.06 2.79 2.70
CA HIS A 8 -8.45 2.30 2.76
C HIS A 8 -9.50 3.40 2.93
N ALA A 9 -9.15 4.53 3.53
CA ALA A 9 -10.07 5.65 3.70
C ALA A 9 -10.26 6.46 2.41
N GLY A 10 -9.23 6.53 1.55
CA GLY A 10 -9.29 7.23 0.26
C GLY A 10 -9.55 6.32 -0.94
N ASN A 11 -9.24 5.02 -0.85
CA ASN A 11 -9.47 4.03 -1.91
C ASN A 11 -8.89 4.41 -3.28
N SER A 12 -7.65 4.91 -3.31
CA SER A 12 -7.04 5.45 -4.52
C SER A 12 -7.90 6.56 -5.16
N ASP A 13 -8.33 7.53 -4.33
CA ASP A 13 -9.25 8.60 -4.73
C ASP A 13 -8.68 9.51 -5.81
N ARG A 14 -9.58 10.07 -6.62
CA ARG A 14 -9.25 11.16 -7.55
C ARG A 14 -8.97 12.44 -6.77
N LYS A 15 -8.20 13.35 -7.37
CA LYS A 15 -7.90 14.65 -6.76
C LYS A 15 -9.18 15.42 -6.47
N ALA A 16 -9.28 15.97 -5.27
CA ALA A 16 -10.29 16.96 -4.91
C ALA A 16 -10.05 18.29 -5.64
N ALA A 17 -10.95 19.25 -5.47
CA ALA A 17 -10.87 20.57 -6.10
C ALA A 17 -9.61 21.36 -5.70
N ASP A 18 -9.02 21.06 -4.54
CA ASP A 18 -7.76 21.64 -4.07
C ASP A 18 -6.50 20.94 -4.63
N GLY A 19 -6.68 19.92 -5.48
CA GLY A 19 -5.61 19.14 -6.11
C GLY A 19 -5.03 18.04 -5.24
N THR A 20 -5.56 17.79 -4.03
CA THR A 20 -5.05 16.79 -3.09
C THR A 20 -5.85 15.49 -3.10
N THR A 21 -5.27 14.42 -2.55
CA THR A 21 -5.93 13.12 -2.33
C THR A 21 -5.92 12.77 -0.84
N ILE A 22 -6.96 12.06 -0.39
CA ILE A 22 -7.05 11.49 0.96
C ILE A 22 -6.04 10.35 1.10
N ASP A 23 -6.00 9.47 0.09
CA ASP A 23 -5.07 8.38 -0.02
C ASP A 23 -3.68 8.91 -0.42
N PRO A 24 -2.67 8.78 0.46
CA PRO A 24 -1.31 9.24 0.16
C PRO A 24 -0.65 8.47 -0.99
N ILE A 25 -1.14 7.27 -1.31
CA ILE A 25 -0.62 6.42 -2.40
C ILE A 25 -1.63 6.28 -3.55
N SER A 26 -2.56 7.22 -3.69
CA SER A 26 -3.52 7.21 -4.79
C SER A 26 -2.82 7.25 -6.16
N LEU A 27 -3.33 6.45 -7.09
CA LEU A 27 -2.93 6.46 -8.50
C LEU A 27 -3.15 7.80 -9.17
N TYR A 28 -4.09 8.60 -8.67
CA TYR A 28 -4.45 9.89 -9.26
C TYR A 28 -3.67 11.05 -8.64
N ARG A 29 -2.91 10.83 -7.56
CA ARG A 29 -2.18 11.88 -6.84
C ARG A 29 -1.18 12.63 -7.72
N TYR A 30 -0.51 11.94 -8.65
CA TYR A 30 0.36 12.56 -9.65
C TYR A 30 -0.13 12.36 -11.09
N GLY A 31 -1.36 11.86 -11.25
CA GLY A 31 -2.07 11.81 -12.52
C GLY A 31 -2.49 13.19 -13.04
N ALA A 32 -2.81 13.25 -14.32
CA ALA A 32 -3.24 14.45 -15.04
C ALA A 32 -4.56 14.19 -15.79
N ASP A 33 -5.34 15.24 -16.01
CA ASP A 33 -6.61 15.20 -16.76
C ASP A 33 -7.62 14.15 -16.24
N GLY A 34 -7.63 13.94 -14.92
CA GLY A 34 -8.49 12.94 -14.27
C GLY A 34 -8.07 11.48 -14.50
N LYS A 35 -6.93 11.24 -15.16
CA LYS A 35 -6.39 9.90 -15.42
C LYS A 35 -5.40 9.50 -14.32
N ALA A 36 -5.26 8.19 -14.12
CA ALA A 36 -4.20 7.63 -13.29
C ALA A 36 -2.81 8.07 -13.81
N GLU A 37 -1.86 8.18 -12.89
CA GLU A 37 -0.46 8.38 -13.21
C GLU A 37 0.05 7.26 -14.14
N PRO A 38 0.93 7.54 -15.12
CA PRO A 38 1.56 6.49 -15.92
C PRO A 38 2.26 5.44 -15.05
N MET A 39 2.00 4.15 -15.33
CA MET A 39 2.46 3.02 -14.52
C MET A 39 3.94 3.08 -14.12
N LEU A 40 4.87 3.30 -15.07
CA LEU A 40 6.30 3.31 -14.74
C LEU A 40 6.68 4.49 -13.83
N SER A 41 6.02 5.64 -13.98
CA SER A 41 6.24 6.78 -13.11
C SER A 41 5.78 6.44 -11.69
N TYR A 42 4.58 5.88 -11.53
CA TYR A 42 4.10 5.42 -10.22
C TYR A 42 5.05 4.38 -9.61
N VAL A 43 5.39 3.33 -10.35
CA VAL A 43 6.22 2.21 -9.88
C VAL A 43 7.61 2.65 -9.40
N PHE A 44 8.31 3.50 -10.16
CA PHE A 44 9.69 3.87 -9.84
C PHE A 44 9.77 5.10 -8.93
N MET A 45 8.80 6.02 -8.99
CA MET A 45 8.85 7.26 -8.24
C MET A 45 8.14 7.20 -6.88
N GLN A 46 7.18 6.29 -6.67
CA GLN A 46 6.40 6.24 -5.44
C GLN A 46 7.30 6.06 -4.20
N PHE A 47 8.34 5.23 -4.30
CA PHE A 47 9.34 5.03 -3.24
C PHE A 47 9.93 6.35 -2.71
N TRP A 48 10.11 7.33 -3.60
CA TRP A 48 10.72 8.63 -3.27
C TRP A 48 9.70 9.70 -2.88
N ARG A 49 8.41 9.43 -3.10
CA ARG A 49 7.29 10.36 -2.89
C ARG A 49 6.43 10.00 -1.67
N ASP A 50 6.61 8.81 -1.12
CA ASP A 50 6.00 8.40 0.13
C ASP A 50 6.42 9.32 1.29
N ASP A 51 5.52 9.52 2.24
CA ASP A 51 5.79 10.33 3.43
C ASP A 51 6.98 9.73 4.19
N ASP A 52 7.96 10.57 4.54
CA ASP A 52 9.13 10.12 5.28
C ASP A 52 8.74 9.59 6.68
N PRO A 53 9.52 8.66 7.26
CA PRO A 53 9.20 8.05 8.55
C PRO A 53 8.96 9.05 9.68
N PHE A 54 9.63 10.21 9.67
CA PHE A 54 9.49 11.22 10.71
C PHE A 54 8.19 12.01 10.54
N THR A 55 7.82 12.34 9.30
CA THR A 55 6.51 12.92 8.99
C THR A 55 5.38 11.98 9.40
N VAL A 56 5.46 10.71 9.03
CA VAL A 56 4.46 9.70 9.43
C VAL A 56 4.38 9.56 10.94
N ALA A 57 5.52 9.47 11.64
CA ALA A 57 5.54 9.38 13.10
C ALA A 57 4.91 10.61 13.76
N ARG A 58 5.18 11.83 13.24
CA ARG A 58 4.57 13.07 13.73
C ARG A 58 3.05 13.05 13.55
N LEU A 59 2.55 12.59 12.40
CA LEU A 59 1.12 12.47 12.15
C LEU A 59 0.44 11.44 13.07
N ILE A 60 1.09 10.29 13.31
CA ILE A 60 0.59 9.28 14.26
C ILE A 60 0.56 9.85 15.68
N ARG A 61 1.64 10.55 16.09
CA ARG A 61 1.82 11.04 17.46
C ARG A 61 0.66 11.94 17.92
N ALA A 62 0.05 12.69 17.00
CA ALA A 62 -1.07 13.58 17.31
C ALA A 62 -2.29 12.84 17.91
N LYS A 63 -2.50 11.57 17.56
CA LYS A 63 -3.63 10.76 18.07
C LYS A 63 -3.18 9.55 18.88
N ARG A 64 -1.99 8.99 18.60
CA ARG A 64 -1.48 7.73 19.16
C ARG A 64 0.01 7.84 19.50
N PRO A 65 0.37 8.58 20.56
CA PRO A 65 1.77 8.88 20.87
C PRO A 65 2.62 7.63 21.17
N ASP A 66 2.06 6.61 21.80
CA ASP A 66 2.80 5.38 22.09
C ASP A 66 3.06 4.54 20.84
N GLU A 67 2.12 4.52 19.88
CA GLU A 67 2.35 3.88 18.58
C GLU A 67 3.45 4.61 17.79
N ALA A 68 3.44 5.94 17.81
CA ALA A 68 4.50 6.72 17.17
C ALA A 68 5.88 6.44 17.80
N ARG A 69 5.94 6.32 19.14
CA ARG A 69 7.19 5.95 19.84
C ARG A 69 7.67 4.56 19.40
N ARG A 70 6.78 3.56 19.37
CA ARG A 70 7.13 2.19 18.93
C ARG A 70 7.61 2.17 17.48
N ALA A 71 6.92 2.87 16.57
CA ALA A 71 7.33 2.98 15.18
C ALA A 71 8.73 3.60 15.04
N MET A 72 9.05 4.63 15.83
CA MET A 72 10.40 5.21 15.85
C MET A 72 11.44 4.25 16.46
N THR A 73 11.09 3.50 17.50
CA THR A 73 11.97 2.44 18.03
C THR A 73 12.26 1.38 16.98
N GLU A 74 11.23 0.88 16.29
CA GLU A 74 11.37 -0.08 15.19
C GLU A 74 12.28 0.45 14.07
N LEU A 75 12.09 1.71 13.67
CA LEU A 75 12.95 2.38 12.68
C LEU A 75 14.42 2.41 13.13
N TRP A 76 14.70 2.85 14.35
CA TRP A 76 16.07 2.96 14.85
C TRP A 76 16.74 1.61 15.08
N VAL A 77 15.99 0.61 15.53
CA VAL A 77 16.49 -0.77 15.64
C VAL A 77 16.86 -1.30 14.25
N MET A 78 16.00 -1.10 13.25
CA MET A 78 16.29 -1.51 11.87
C MET A 78 17.53 -0.79 11.33
N ALA A 79 17.64 0.53 11.54
CA ALA A 79 18.80 1.31 11.13
C ALA A 79 20.09 0.82 11.82
N ALA A 80 20.03 0.50 13.12
CA ALA A 80 21.17 -0.04 13.86
C ALA A 80 21.59 -1.42 13.33
N VAL A 81 20.65 -2.31 13.01
CA VAL A 81 20.94 -3.61 12.39
C VAL A 81 21.66 -3.43 11.06
N TYR A 82 21.17 -2.56 10.17
CA TYR A 82 21.84 -2.29 8.90
C TYR A 82 23.21 -1.60 9.08
N ALA A 83 23.36 -0.72 10.07
CA ALA A 83 24.65 -0.12 10.39
C ALA A 83 25.67 -1.18 10.84
N VAL A 84 25.28 -2.10 11.73
CA VAL A 84 26.12 -3.23 12.13
C VAL A 84 26.47 -4.12 10.94
N LEU A 85 25.51 -4.44 10.07
CA LEU A 85 25.77 -5.20 8.84
C LEU A 85 26.73 -4.46 7.90
N ALA A 86 26.63 -3.13 7.78
CA ALA A 86 27.55 -2.34 6.98
C ALA A 86 28.97 -2.32 7.55
N LEU A 87 29.11 -2.27 8.88
CA LEU A 87 30.40 -2.40 9.56
C LEU A 87 31.04 -3.78 9.34
N ILE A 88 30.24 -4.84 9.31
CA ILE A 88 30.71 -6.20 9.03
C ILE A 88 31.04 -6.38 7.54
N ASN A 89 30.15 -5.94 6.65
CA ASN A 89 30.28 -6.10 5.19
C ASN A 89 29.45 -5.07 4.41
N TRP A 90 29.99 -3.86 4.24
CA TRP A 90 29.33 -2.80 3.47
C TRP A 90 29.07 -3.17 2.00
N LYS A 91 29.89 -4.03 1.38
CA LYS A 91 29.67 -4.49 -0.01
C LYS A 91 28.38 -5.29 -0.13
N PHE A 92 28.07 -6.11 0.87
CA PHE A 92 26.81 -6.83 0.93
C PHE A 92 25.61 -5.86 1.05
N VAL A 93 25.73 -4.81 1.88
CA VAL A 93 24.68 -3.79 2.00
C VAL A 93 24.46 -3.05 0.68
N LEU A 94 25.53 -2.69 -0.03
CA LEU A 94 25.41 -2.08 -1.36
C LEU A 94 24.80 -3.01 -2.39
N LEU A 95 25.12 -4.30 -2.34
CA LEU A 95 24.48 -5.30 -3.21
C LEU A 95 22.98 -5.41 -2.91
N LEU A 96 22.59 -5.34 -1.63
CA LEU A 96 21.20 -5.49 -1.20
C LEU A 96 20.32 -4.28 -1.54
N ALA A 97 20.88 -3.06 -1.49
CA ALA A 97 20.16 -1.81 -1.72
C ALA A 97 19.31 -1.79 -3.02
N PRO A 98 19.83 -2.16 -4.22
CA PRO A 98 19.02 -2.20 -5.42
C PRO A 98 17.92 -3.27 -5.36
N PHE A 99 18.14 -4.42 -4.73
CA PHE A 99 17.09 -5.44 -4.57
C PHE A 99 15.97 -4.97 -3.63
N TYR A 100 16.32 -4.24 -2.57
CA TYR A 100 15.32 -3.63 -1.70
C TYR A 100 14.45 -2.64 -2.49
N TYR A 101 15.06 -1.74 -3.26
CA TYR A 101 14.33 -0.78 -4.10
C TYR A 101 13.47 -1.48 -5.18
N LEU A 102 14.03 -2.46 -5.88
CA LEU A 102 13.29 -3.22 -6.90
C LEU A 102 12.13 -4.02 -6.29
N GLY A 103 12.30 -4.56 -5.08
CA GLY A 103 11.22 -5.18 -4.32
C GLY A 103 10.07 -4.22 -4.07
N GLN A 104 10.38 -2.99 -3.65
CA GLN A 104 9.37 -1.94 -3.46
C GLN A 104 8.69 -1.56 -4.79
N CYS A 105 9.45 -1.46 -5.89
CA CYS A 105 8.88 -1.22 -7.22
C CYS A 105 7.88 -2.31 -7.62
N ILE A 106 8.19 -3.59 -7.36
CA ILE A 106 7.27 -4.70 -7.63
C ILE A 106 6.02 -4.59 -6.75
N SER A 107 6.15 -4.21 -5.47
CA SER A 107 5.00 -3.94 -4.61
C SER A 107 4.12 -2.79 -5.14
N PHE A 108 4.72 -1.72 -5.67
CA PHE A 108 3.95 -0.64 -6.30
C PHE A 108 3.30 -1.07 -7.62
N LEU A 109 3.93 -1.96 -8.38
CA LEU A 109 3.33 -2.52 -9.59
C LEU A 109 2.08 -3.35 -9.27
N ILE A 110 2.16 -4.15 -8.21
CA ILE A 110 1.00 -4.90 -7.68
C ILE A 110 -0.10 -3.92 -7.27
N ALA A 111 0.22 -2.97 -6.39
CA ALA A 111 -0.72 -1.94 -5.93
C ALA A 111 -1.34 -1.15 -7.10
N TYR A 112 -0.58 -0.92 -8.16
CA TYR A 112 -1.08 -0.21 -9.33
C TYR A 112 -2.20 -0.97 -10.03
N TYR A 113 -2.01 -2.25 -10.32
CA TYR A 113 -3.04 -3.06 -10.96
C TYR A 113 -4.19 -3.43 -10.03
N GLU A 114 -3.95 -3.42 -8.73
CA GLU A 114 -4.98 -3.58 -7.70
C GLU A 114 -5.96 -2.40 -7.63
N HIS A 115 -5.63 -1.23 -8.21
CA HIS A 115 -6.52 -0.06 -8.26
C HIS A 115 -6.82 0.47 -9.66
N LEU A 116 -6.08 0.05 -10.68
CA LEU A 116 -6.29 0.55 -12.03
C LEU A 116 -7.65 0.08 -12.58
N GLY A 117 -8.55 1.03 -12.82
CA GLY A 117 -9.91 0.75 -13.28
C GLY A 117 -10.90 0.42 -12.18
N ALA A 118 -10.49 0.51 -10.91
CA ALA A 118 -11.40 0.54 -9.77
C ALA A 118 -12.19 1.86 -9.73
N GLU A 119 -13.35 1.84 -9.07
CA GLU A 119 -14.15 3.03 -8.78
C GLU A 119 -14.08 3.35 -7.27
N PRO A 120 -13.28 4.36 -6.87
CA PRO A 120 -13.06 4.72 -5.47
C PRO A 120 -14.33 5.07 -4.68
N ASP A 121 -15.37 5.54 -5.37
CA ASP A 121 -16.62 6.00 -4.78
C ASP A 121 -17.65 4.89 -4.56
N VAL A 122 -17.39 3.69 -5.07
CA VAL A 122 -18.29 2.53 -4.97
C VAL A 122 -17.69 1.51 -4.01
N PRO A 123 -18.25 1.30 -2.80
CA PRO A 123 -17.62 0.54 -1.72
C PRO A 123 -17.15 -0.88 -2.06
N VAL A 124 -17.71 -1.54 -3.07
CA VAL A 124 -17.32 -2.90 -3.49
C VAL A 124 -16.40 -2.90 -4.72
N ALA A 125 -16.30 -1.77 -5.43
CA ALA A 125 -15.49 -1.62 -6.63
C ALA A 125 -14.23 -0.76 -6.39
N THR A 126 -13.86 -0.51 -5.14
CA THR A 126 -12.70 0.31 -4.74
C THR A 126 -11.34 -0.34 -5.00
N GLY A 127 -11.32 -1.59 -5.45
CA GLY A 127 -10.14 -2.32 -5.88
C GLY A 127 -10.48 -3.31 -7.00
N VAL A 128 -9.44 -3.88 -7.59
CA VAL A 128 -9.52 -4.89 -8.64
C VAL A 128 -8.97 -6.20 -8.09
N SER A 129 -9.80 -7.25 -8.10
CA SER A 129 -9.41 -8.56 -7.62
C SER A 129 -8.96 -9.49 -8.75
N THR A 130 -7.96 -10.32 -8.47
CA THR A 130 -7.57 -11.50 -9.26
C THR A 130 -7.79 -12.76 -8.45
N TYR A 131 -8.48 -13.73 -9.03
CA TYR A 131 -8.82 -14.99 -8.36
C TYR A 131 -7.97 -16.17 -8.81
N GLU A 132 -6.84 -15.88 -9.46
CA GLU A 132 -5.95 -16.92 -9.98
C GLU A 132 -5.29 -17.70 -8.84
N PRO A 133 -5.34 -19.05 -8.85
CA PRO A 133 -4.88 -19.88 -7.73
C PRO A 133 -3.40 -19.70 -7.41
N VAL A 134 -2.55 -19.61 -8.44
CA VAL A 134 -1.10 -19.45 -8.26
C VAL A 134 -0.77 -18.11 -7.63
N TYR A 135 -1.38 -17.02 -8.13
CA TYR A 135 -1.18 -15.69 -7.58
C TYR A 135 -1.60 -15.66 -6.11
N ASN A 136 -2.79 -16.14 -5.80
CA ASN A 136 -3.31 -16.12 -4.43
C ASN A 136 -2.58 -17.07 -3.48
N TRP A 137 -1.97 -18.15 -3.97
CA TRP A 137 -1.11 -18.97 -3.15
C TRP A 137 0.23 -18.27 -2.84
N VAL A 138 0.88 -17.67 -3.83
CA VAL A 138 2.16 -16.96 -3.67
C VAL A 138 2.00 -15.70 -2.79
N PHE A 139 0.92 -14.95 -3.01
CA PHE A 139 0.67 -13.67 -2.34
C PHE A 139 -0.36 -13.78 -1.20
N LEU A 140 -0.56 -14.96 -0.61
CA LEU A 140 -1.39 -15.14 0.59
C LEU A 140 -2.80 -14.51 0.45
N ASN A 141 -3.47 -14.79 -0.68
CA ASN A 141 -4.76 -14.25 -1.07
C ASN A 141 -4.82 -12.72 -1.26
N ASN A 142 -3.70 -12.04 -1.49
CA ASN A 142 -3.70 -10.59 -1.81
C ASN A 142 -4.50 -10.26 -3.09
N GLY A 143 -4.72 -11.25 -3.97
CA GLY A 143 -5.53 -11.06 -5.16
C GLY A 143 -7.00 -10.75 -4.87
N TYR A 144 -7.51 -11.00 -3.67
CA TYR A 144 -8.86 -10.60 -3.24
C TYR A 144 -8.87 -9.14 -2.76
N HIS A 145 -8.32 -8.24 -3.57
CA HIS A 145 -8.03 -6.86 -3.16
C HIS A 145 -9.29 -6.01 -2.99
N ALA A 146 -10.28 -6.17 -3.87
CA ALA A 146 -11.56 -5.49 -3.74
C ALA A 146 -12.27 -5.89 -2.43
N GLU A 147 -12.26 -7.19 -2.11
CA GLU A 147 -12.81 -7.73 -0.86
C GLU A 147 -12.03 -7.20 0.36
N HIS A 148 -10.70 -7.12 0.27
CA HIS A 148 -9.86 -6.52 1.30
C HIS A 148 -10.21 -5.05 1.52
N HIS A 149 -10.41 -4.24 0.47
CA HIS A 149 -10.87 -2.86 0.62
C HIS A 149 -12.28 -2.76 1.22
N HIS A 150 -13.16 -3.69 0.86
CA HIS A 150 -14.50 -3.76 1.43
C HIS A 150 -14.48 -4.08 2.94
N ARG A 151 -13.65 -5.04 3.37
CA ARG A 151 -13.47 -5.43 4.79
C ARG A 151 -11.98 -5.59 5.17
N PRO A 152 -11.24 -4.49 5.41
CA PRO A 152 -9.77 -4.52 5.56
C PRO A 152 -9.26 -5.14 6.85
N LYS A 153 -10.17 -5.50 7.76
CA LYS A 153 -9.84 -6.20 9.01
C LYS A 153 -10.01 -7.72 8.90
N TRP A 154 -10.51 -8.22 7.78
CA TRP A 154 -10.72 -9.64 7.57
C TRP A 154 -9.38 -10.35 7.39
N HIS A 155 -9.28 -11.58 7.88
CA HIS A 155 -8.02 -12.32 7.79
C HIS A 155 -7.81 -12.86 6.37
N TRP A 156 -6.58 -12.75 5.86
CA TRP A 156 -6.24 -13.13 4.47
C TRP A 156 -6.57 -14.59 4.12
N SER A 157 -6.53 -15.51 5.09
CA SER A 157 -6.92 -16.91 4.86
C SER A 157 -8.42 -17.12 4.62
N GLN A 158 -9.24 -16.12 4.93
CA GLN A 158 -10.70 -16.17 4.82
C GLN A 158 -11.25 -15.35 3.63
N MET A 159 -10.38 -14.82 2.77
CA MET A 159 -10.78 -13.97 1.63
C MET A 159 -11.75 -14.67 0.68
N LYS A 160 -11.58 -15.98 0.47
CA LYS A 160 -12.51 -16.75 -0.37
C LYS A 160 -13.93 -16.79 0.20
N ALA A 161 -14.07 -16.91 1.52
CA ALA A 161 -15.37 -16.86 2.18
C ALA A 161 -15.99 -15.46 2.07
N LEU A 162 -15.20 -14.41 2.31
CA LEU A 162 -15.63 -13.03 2.18
C LEU A 162 -16.12 -12.71 0.75
N ARG A 163 -15.44 -13.23 -0.28
CA ARG A 163 -15.89 -13.08 -1.67
C ARG A 163 -17.29 -13.64 -1.88
N GLU A 164 -17.59 -14.83 -1.36
CA GLU A 164 -18.92 -15.40 -1.55
C GLU A 164 -19.99 -14.58 -0.81
N GLU A 165 -19.70 -14.10 0.41
CA GLU A 165 -20.58 -13.18 1.15
C GLU A 165 -20.85 -11.89 0.36
N THR A 166 -19.80 -11.22 -0.13
CA THR A 166 -19.95 -9.98 -0.92
C THR A 166 -20.70 -10.21 -2.24
N ARG A 167 -20.54 -11.38 -2.88
CA ARG A 167 -21.31 -11.73 -4.10
C ARG A 167 -22.79 -11.98 -3.83
N GLU A 168 -23.13 -12.47 -2.65
CA GLU A 168 -24.52 -12.62 -2.21
C GLU A 168 -25.14 -11.25 -1.91
N GLU A 169 -24.41 -10.37 -1.21
CA GLU A 169 -24.84 -8.99 -0.95
C GLU A 169 -25.13 -8.20 -2.25
N GLN A 170 -24.32 -8.39 -3.30
CA GLN A 170 -24.52 -7.72 -4.59
C GLN A 170 -25.76 -8.17 -5.38
N LYS A 171 -26.34 -9.33 -5.05
CA LYS A 171 -27.52 -9.87 -5.74
C LYS A 171 -28.85 -9.53 -5.06
N ALA A 172 -28.80 -9.10 -3.79
CA ALA A 172 -29.95 -8.75 -2.97
C ALA A 172 -30.43 -7.31 -3.27
#